data_AF-A0A0B6Y1R1-F1
#
_entry.id   AF-A0A0B6Y1R1-F1
#
_cell.length_a   1.000
_cell.length_b   1.000
_cell.length_c   1.000
_cell.angle_alpha   90.00
_cell.angle_beta   90.00
_cell.angle_gamma   90.00
#
_symmetry.space_group_name_H-M   'P 1'
#
loop_
_entity.id
_entity.type
_entity.pdbx_description
1 polymer ?
#
loop_
_entity_poly.entity_id
_entity_poly.type
_entity_poly.pdbx_seq_one_letter_code
_entity_poly.pdbx_strand_id
1 'polypeptide(L)'
;KNQKCLYIIGTMSQSSSSATNLQLHHSFRFVFCANQMEVKSFLGRFLRRNLIESEIKTGIRNNDLNRVIDWIPKVWAHLNKSLEQHSLIDVTIGPRLFMACPMDIAGSQVWFTDLWNYTLIEAVRDSLQTYGCQAPWEDPTDWVLETYPWPKHGSGTTIMHIRTDDLEYEQQPLTSHLSVTKTRSP
;
A
#
# COMPACT_ATOMS: atom_id res chain seq x y z
N LYS A 1 -6.93 47.80 9.55
CA LYS A 1 -7.28 46.96 10.72
C LYS A 1 -7.04 45.49 10.32
N ASN A 2 -5.89 44.91 10.64
CA ASN A 2 -5.60 43.49 10.35
C ASN A 2 -6.28 42.62 11.41
N GLN A 3 -7.47 42.11 11.14
CA GLN A 3 -8.03 41.02 11.95
C GLN A 3 -7.25 39.74 11.63
N LYS A 4 -6.24 39.42 12.44
CA LYS A 4 -5.69 38.07 12.48
C LYS A 4 -6.74 37.17 13.12
N CYS A 5 -7.49 36.45 12.29
CA CYS A 5 -8.38 35.41 12.76
C CYS A 5 -7.55 34.16 13.07
N LEU A 6 -7.72 33.59 14.27
CA LEU A 6 -7.07 32.34 14.68
C LEU A 6 -7.85 31.17 14.08
N TYR A 7 -7.16 30.34 13.30
CA TYR A 7 -7.72 29.11 12.74
C TYR A 7 -7.08 27.91 13.44
N ILE A 8 -7.90 26.99 13.93
CA ILE A 8 -7.46 25.71 14.47
C ILE A 8 -7.81 24.65 13.42
N ILE A 9 -6.81 23.92 12.96
CA ILE A 9 -6.96 22.81 12.03
C ILE A 9 -6.67 21.52 12.80
N GLY A 10 -7.67 20.65 12.89
CA GLY A 10 -7.53 19.30 13.45
C GLY A 10 -7.56 18.27 12.33
N THR A 11 -6.79 17.19 12.49
CA THR A 11 -6.87 16.00 11.63
C THR A 11 -7.41 14.84 12.45
N MET A 12 -8.28 14.02 11.87
CA MET A 12 -8.90 12.86 12.54
C MET A 12 -8.89 11.67 11.58
N SER A 13 -8.45 10.50 12.05
CA SER A 13 -8.51 9.25 11.28
C SER A 13 -9.96 8.73 11.23
N GLN A 14 -10.43 8.32 10.05
CA GLN A 14 -11.77 7.78 9.87
C GLN A 14 -11.99 6.46 10.63
N SER A 15 -10.91 5.74 10.95
CA SER A 15 -10.93 4.45 11.64
C SER A 15 -11.28 4.49 13.13
N SER A 16 -11.48 5.68 13.72
CA SER A 16 -11.74 5.85 15.15
C SER A 16 -13.09 6.52 15.42
N SER A 17 -14.17 5.96 14.89
CA SER A 17 -15.52 6.48 15.10
C SER A 17 -16.17 5.89 16.35
N SER A 18 -15.79 6.37 17.54
CA SER A 18 -16.55 6.02 18.74
C SER A 18 -16.47 7.12 19.81
N ALA A 19 -17.61 7.80 19.98
CA ALA A 19 -18.08 8.49 21.19
C ALA A 19 -17.79 9.99 21.46
N THR A 20 -16.88 10.71 20.79
CA THR A 20 -16.63 12.15 21.09
C THR A 20 -17.14 13.16 20.04
N ASN A 21 -17.76 12.68 18.96
CA ASN A 21 -18.03 13.48 17.74
C ASN A 21 -19.10 14.59 17.88
N LEU A 22 -20.08 14.48 18.80
CA LEU A 22 -21.21 15.42 18.83
C LEU A 22 -20.81 16.86 19.21
N GLN A 23 -19.86 17.04 20.13
CA GLN A 23 -19.43 18.39 20.55
C GLN A 23 -18.53 19.07 19.50
N LEU A 24 -17.75 18.29 18.75
CA LEU A 24 -16.87 18.81 17.70
C LEU A 24 -17.66 19.27 16.47
N HIS A 25 -18.76 18.60 16.12
CA HIS A 25 -19.62 18.98 14.98
C HIS A 25 -20.21 20.39 15.07
N HIS A 26 -20.41 20.92 16.29
CA HIS A 26 -20.94 22.27 16.47
C HIS A 26 -19.85 23.36 16.40
N SER A 27 -18.58 23.00 16.61
CA SER A 27 -17.47 23.96 16.72
C SER A 27 -16.52 23.94 15.52
N PHE A 28 -16.55 22.88 14.72
CA PHE A 28 -15.66 22.70 13.57
C PHE A 28 -16.45 22.49 12.28
N ARG A 29 -15.95 23.09 11.19
CA ARG A 29 -16.37 22.69 9.84
C ARG A 29 -15.60 21.45 9.45
N PHE A 30 -16.32 20.36 9.22
CA PHE A 30 -15.72 19.11 8.75
C PHE A 30 -15.48 19.21 7.24
N VAL A 31 -14.21 19.09 6.84
CA VAL A 31 -13.84 18.88 5.45
C VAL A 31 -13.49 17.39 5.33
N PHE A 32 -14.37 16.63 4.69
CA PHE A 32 -14.08 15.25 4.36
C PHE A 32 -13.09 15.24 3.19
N CYS A 33 -11.82 14.95 3.50
CA CYS A 33 -10.87 14.59 2.47
C CYS A 33 -11.18 13.15 2.04
N ALA A 34 -12.07 12.98 1.05
CA ALA A 34 -12.30 11.67 0.45
C ALA A 34 -10.98 11.15 -0.14
N ASN A 35 -10.39 10.17 0.53
CA ASN A 35 -9.01 9.70 0.36
C ASN A 35 -8.72 9.01 -0.99
N GLN A 36 -9.62 9.06 -1.96
CA GLN A 36 -9.52 8.22 -3.16
C GLN A 36 -8.94 8.94 -4.39
N MET A 37 -9.13 10.26 -4.59
CA MET A 37 -8.67 10.92 -5.83
C MET A 37 -7.39 11.76 -5.65
N GLU A 38 -7.30 12.55 -4.58
CA GLU A 38 -6.18 13.47 -4.42
C GLU A 38 -4.89 12.74 -4.03
N VAL A 39 -4.97 11.71 -3.18
CA VAL A 39 -3.83 10.88 -2.79
C VAL A 39 -3.29 10.05 -3.96
N LYS A 40 -4.16 9.54 -4.83
CA LYS A 40 -3.73 8.84 -6.06
C LYS A 40 -2.93 9.76 -7.00
N SER A 41 -3.29 11.04 -7.05
CA SER A 41 -2.54 12.03 -7.84
C SER A 41 -1.31 12.59 -7.14
N PHE A 42 -1.26 12.55 -5.80
CA PHE A 42 -0.20 13.15 -5.00
C PHE A 42 1.15 12.52 -5.29
N LEU A 43 1.24 11.19 -5.24
CA LEU A 43 2.51 10.47 -5.46
C LEU A 43 3.09 10.78 -6.84
N GLY A 44 2.25 10.75 -7.89
CA GLY A 44 2.68 11.09 -9.25
C GLY A 44 3.14 12.55 -9.38
N ARG A 45 2.45 13.51 -8.76
CA ARG A 45 2.86 14.93 -8.75
C ARG A 45 4.19 15.13 -8.01
N PHE A 46 4.35 14.48 -6.86
CA PHE A 46 5.56 14.55 -6.05
C PHE A 46 6.78 14.01 -6.82
N LEU A 47 6.66 12.81 -7.39
CA LEU A 47 7.75 12.17 -8.13
C LEU A 47 8.12 12.95 -9.40
N ARG A 48 7.13 13.45 -10.16
CA ARG A 48 7.38 14.31 -11.33
C ARG A 48 8.08 15.60 -10.96
N ARG A 49 7.70 16.23 -9.83
CA ARG A 49 8.38 17.42 -9.34
C ARG A 49 9.84 17.12 -9.02
N ASN A 50 10.12 16.04 -8.29
CA ASN A 50 11.49 15.65 -7.96
C ASN A 50 12.32 15.33 -9.21
N LEU A 51 11.70 14.71 -10.23
CA LEU A 51 12.36 14.44 -11.50
C LEU A 51 12.77 15.76 -12.17
N ILE A 52 11.85 16.72 -12.31
CA ILE A 52 12.15 18.03 -12.89
C ILE A 52 13.25 18.75 -12.10
N GLU A 53 13.19 18.73 -10.77
CA GLU A 53 14.24 19.32 -9.92
C GLU A 53 15.60 18.64 -10.13
N SER A 54 15.64 17.32 -10.35
CA SER A 54 16.86 16.57 -10.67
C SER A 54 17.40 16.91 -12.06
N GLU A 55 16.54 16.97 -13.07
CA GLU A 55 16.91 17.34 -14.45
C GLU A 55 17.47 18.75 -14.52
N ILE A 56 16.91 19.70 -13.76
CA ILE A 56 17.44 21.07 -13.67
C ILE A 56 18.84 21.09 -13.03
N LYS A 57 19.05 20.30 -11.97
CA LYS A 57 20.34 20.24 -11.27
C LYS A 57 21.44 19.59 -12.09
N THR A 58 21.11 18.53 -12.83
CA THR A 58 22.08 17.73 -13.60
C THR A 58 22.23 18.22 -15.04
N GLY A 59 21.24 18.94 -15.58
CA GLY A 59 21.16 19.32 -16.98
C GLY A 59 20.83 18.16 -17.93
N ILE A 60 20.53 16.97 -17.41
CA ILE A 60 20.32 15.76 -18.20
C ILE A 60 18.85 15.36 -18.10
N ARG A 61 18.21 15.15 -19.27
CA ARG A 61 16.87 14.56 -19.36
C ARG A 61 16.96 13.06 -19.58
N ASN A 62 16.17 12.30 -18.83
CA ASN A 62 16.13 10.84 -18.95
C ASN A 62 14.70 10.36 -19.27
N ASN A 63 14.46 10.04 -20.54
CA ASN A 63 13.15 9.58 -21.00
C ASN A 63 12.77 8.20 -20.45
N ASP A 64 13.74 7.33 -20.15
CA ASP A 64 13.44 6.05 -19.53
C ASP A 64 13.02 6.24 -18.07
N LEU A 65 13.62 7.21 -17.37
CA LEU A 65 13.25 7.51 -15.98
C LEU A 65 11.84 8.08 -15.89
N ASN A 66 11.40 8.86 -16.88
CA ASN A 66 10.00 9.28 -16.99
C ASN A 66 9.03 8.09 -16.97
N ARG A 67 9.36 6.99 -17.67
CA ARG A 67 8.51 5.77 -17.68
C ARG A 67 8.42 5.15 -16.29
N VAL A 68 9.54 5.07 -15.57
CA VAL A 68 9.58 4.56 -14.19
C VAL A 68 8.73 5.44 -13.26
N ILE A 69 8.93 6.76 -13.32
CA ILE A 69 8.21 7.73 -12.48
C ILE A 69 6.70 7.73 -12.75
N ASP A 70 6.28 7.51 -14.00
CA ASP A 70 4.87 7.35 -14.35
C ASP A 70 4.29 5.98 -13.97
N TRP A 71 5.14 4.97 -13.80
CA TRP A 71 4.75 3.61 -13.42
C TRP A 71 4.59 3.44 -11.91
N ILE A 72 5.46 4.08 -11.10
CA ILE A 72 5.43 3.96 -9.63
C ILE A 72 4.04 4.23 -9.00
N PRO A 73 3.30 5.30 -9.37
CA PRO A 73 1.96 5.51 -8.84
C PRO A 73 0.95 4.42 -9.25
N LYS A 74 1.16 3.77 -10.41
CA LYS A 74 0.29 2.71 -10.90
C LYS A 74 0.48 1.42 -10.11
N VAL A 75 1.73 1.01 -9.85
CA VAL A 75 1.99 -0.17 -9.01
C VAL A 75 1.48 0.03 -7.59
N TRP A 76 1.69 1.21 -7.00
CA TRP A 76 1.16 1.53 -5.68
C TRP A 76 -0.37 1.43 -5.65
N ALA A 77 -1.05 1.99 -6.66
CA ALA A 77 -2.51 1.91 -6.76
C ALA A 77 -3.01 0.48 -7.02
N HIS A 78 -2.29 -0.31 -7.82
CA HIS A 78 -2.60 -1.71 -8.08
C HIS A 78 -2.51 -2.53 -6.79
N LEU A 79 -1.41 -2.39 -6.02
CA LEU A 79 -1.23 -3.05 -4.73
C LEU A 79 -2.35 -2.71 -3.74
N ASN A 80 -2.68 -1.42 -3.59
CA ASN A 80 -3.77 -1.01 -2.70
C ASN A 80 -5.12 -1.55 -3.16
N LYS A 81 -5.37 -1.60 -4.48
CA LYS A 81 -6.59 -2.21 -5.01
C LYS A 81 -6.67 -3.71 -4.68
N SER A 82 -5.56 -4.44 -4.83
CA SER A 82 -5.50 -5.87 -4.46
C SER A 82 -5.78 -6.05 -2.96
N LEU A 83 -5.18 -5.21 -2.09
CA LEU A 83 -5.43 -5.25 -0.64
C LEU A 83 -6.89 -4.91 -0.28
N GLU A 84 -7.47 -3.88 -0.90
CA GLU A 84 -8.88 -3.48 -0.70
C GLU A 84 -9.85 -4.61 -1.10
N GLN A 85 -9.52 -5.41 -2.11
CA GLN A 85 -10.36 -6.54 -2.55
C GLN A 85 -10.33 -7.72 -1.58
N HIS A 86 -9.29 -7.87 -0.76
CA HIS A 86 -9.09 -9.02 0.12
C HIS A 86 -9.27 -8.71 1.61
N SER A 87 -9.14 -7.45 2.05
CA SER A 87 -9.21 -7.06 3.46
C SER A 87 -10.56 -6.43 3.85
N LEU A 88 -11.12 -6.85 5.00
CA LEU A 88 -12.36 -6.27 5.58
C LEU A 88 -12.13 -4.94 6.32
N ILE A 89 -10.86 -4.59 6.54
CA ILE A 89 -10.40 -3.37 7.22
C ILE A 89 -9.59 -2.57 6.20
N ASP A 90 -9.63 -1.24 6.28
CA ASP A 90 -8.93 -0.30 5.39
C ASP A 90 -7.39 -0.40 5.54
N VAL A 91 -6.82 -1.54 5.12
CA VAL A 91 -5.38 -1.80 5.07
C VAL A 91 -4.88 -1.19 3.78
N THR A 92 -4.18 -0.05 3.90
CA THR A 92 -3.62 0.66 2.75
C THR A 92 -2.13 0.88 2.93
N ILE A 93 -1.36 0.59 1.88
CA ILE A 93 0.04 0.94 1.81
C ILE A 93 0.12 2.46 1.59
N GLY A 94 0.77 3.16 2.52
CA GLY A 94 0.94 4.60 2.43
C GLY A 94 1.87 5.01 1.27
N PRO A 95 1.59 6.11 0.56
CA PRO A 95 2.43 6.58 -0.56
C PRO A 95 3.84 7.00 -0.11
N ARG A 96 4.06 7.17 1.20
CA ARG A 96 5.35 7.55 1.79
C ARG A 96 6.47 6.58 1.48
N LEU A 97 6.19 5.28 1.38
CA LEU A 97 7.20 4.29 1.00
C LEU A 97 7.76 4.60 -0.39
N PHE A 98 6.90 5.01 -1.32
CA PHE A 98 7.25 5.26 -2.72
C PHE A 98 7.87 6.64 -2.97
N MET A 99 7.75 7.58 -2.01
CA MET A 99 8.36 8.91 -2.11
C MET A 99 9.90 8.87 -2.06
N ALA A 100 10.49 7.77 -1.59
CA ALA A 100 11.94 7.59 -1.51
C ALA A 100 12.60 7.16 -2.83
N CYS A 101 11.83 7.05 -3.93
CA CYS A 101 12.34 6.63 -5.24
C CYS A 101 13.53 7.49 -5.70
N PRO A 102 14.71 6.89 -5.94
CA PRO A 102 15.86 7.57 -6.55
C PRO A 102 15.54 8.16 -7.93
N MET A 103 16.20 9.25 -8.29
CA MET A 103 16.05 9.96 -9.58
C MET A 103 17.09 9.49 -10.60
N ASP A 104 17.33 8.18 -10.64
CA ASP A 104 18.21 7.51 -11.59
C ASP A 104 17.70 6.09 -11.86
N ILE A 105 17.99 5.56 -13.05
CA ILE A 105 17.42 4.29 -13.52
C ILE A 105 17.91 3.09 -12.69
N ALA A 106 19.23 2.98 -12.48
CA ALA A 106 19.80 1.82 -11.80
C ALA A 106 19.42 1.78 -10.32
N GLY A 107 19.54 2.93 -9.63
CA GLY A 107 19.18 3.11 -8.24
C GLY A 107 17.69 2.90 -8.00
N SER A 108 16.81 3.42 -8.85
CA SER A 108 15.36 3.17 -8.72
C SER A 108 14.99 1.70 -8.91
N GLN A 109 15.69 0.97 -9.78
CA GLN A 109 15.45 -0.47 -9.97
C GLN A 109 15.84 -1.29 -8.73
N VAL A 110 17.04 -1.05 -8.20
CA VAL A 110 17.52 -1.73 -6.99
C VAL A 110 16.63 -1.39 -5.80
N TRP A 111 16.36 -0.10 -5.60
CA TRP A 111 15.47 0.39 -4.56
C TRP A 111 14.08 -0.25 -4.62
N PHE A 112 13.48 -0.34 -5.81
CA PHE A 112 12.15 -0.94 -5.95
C PHE A 112 12.18 -2.44 -5.65
N THR A 113 13.24 -3.14 -6.07
CA THR A 113 13.42 -4.57 -5.79
C THR A 113 13.52 -4.82 -4.28
N ASP A 114 14.30 -4.01 -3.57
CA ASP A 114 14.42 -4.11 -2.11
C ASP A 114 13.12 -3.75 -1.40
N LEU A 115 12.46 -2.66 -1.82
CA LEU A 115 11.17 -2.25 -1.29
C LEU A 115 10.14 -3.38 -1.46
N TRP A 116 10.11 -4.01 -2.64
CA TRP A 116 9.23 -5.13 -2.92
C TRP A 116 9.52 -6.31 -2.00
N ASN A 117 10.75 -6.83 -2.07
CA ASN A 117 11.13 -8.09 -1.45
C ASN A 117 11.08 -8.03 0.09
N TYR A 118 11.40 -6.90 0.70
CA TYR A 118 11.52 -6.80 2.17
C TYR A 118 10.37 -6.07 2.84
N THR A 119 9.68 -5.15 2.17
CA THR A 119 8.63 -4.33 2.83
C THR A 119 7.25 -4.65 2.31
N LEU A 120 7.05 -4.69 0.99
CA LEU A 120 5.72 -4.87 0.41
C LEU A 120 5.22 -6.29 0.58
N ILE A 121 6.07 -7.30 0.36
CA ILE A 121 5.70 -8.70 0.56
C ILE A 121 5.32 -8.96 2.01
N GLU A 122 6.11 -8.45 2.97
CA GLU A 122 5.79 -8.62 4.39
C GLU A 122 4.47 -7.95 4.76
N ALA A 123 4.25 -6.72 4.32
CA ALA A 123 3.00 -6.00 4.58
C ALA A 123 1.77 -6.72 4.01
N VAL A 124 1.90 -7.28 2.80
CA VAL A 124 0.82 -8.06 2.18
C VAL A 124 0.62 -9.37 2.94
N ARG A 125 1.68 -10.13 3.24
CA ARG A 125 1.60 -11.40 3.98
C ARG A 125 0.97 -11.21 5.35
N ASP A 126 1.41 -10.21 6.11
CA ASP A 126 0.86 -9.88 7.42
C ASP A 126 -0.63 -9.53 7.33
N SER A 127 -1.04 -8.80 6.28
CA SER A 127 -2.44 -8.48 6.05
C SER A 127 -3.28 -9.72 5.73
N LEU A 128 -2.77 -10.64 4.91
CA LEU A 128 -3.48 -11.87 4.56
C LEU A 128 -3.55 -12.84 5.75
N GLN A 129 -2.49 -12.95 6.53
CA GLN A 129 -2.47 -13.78 7.75
C GLN A 129 -3.44 -13.25 8.81
N THR A 130 -3.53 -11.92 8.98
CA THR A 130 -4.37 -11.31 10.01
C THR A 130 -5.85 -11.30 9.64
N TYR A 131 -6.19 -11.12 8.35
CA TYR A 131 -7.56 -10.87 7.91
C TYR A 131 -8.17 -11.96 7.01
N GLY A 132 -7.34 -12.89 6.52
CA GLY A 132 -7.74 -13.94 5.58
C GLY A 132 -8.00 -13.41 4.16
N CYS A 133 -8.25 -14.34 3.23
CA CYS A 133 -8.63 -14.02 1.84
C CYS A 133 -10.14 -14.18 1.65
N GLN A 134 -10.87 -13.10 1.36
CA GLN A 134 -12.31 -13.14 1.05
C GLN A 134 -12.62 -13.34 -0.45
N ALA A 135 -11.60 -13.35 -1.30
CA ALA A 135 -11.68 -13.54 -2.75
C ALA A 135 -10.48 -14.38 -3.25
N PRO A 136 -10.55 -14.98 -4.45
CA PRO A 136 -9.41 -15.71 -5.03
C PRO A 136 -8.20 -14.80 -5.11
N TRP A 137 -7.11 -15.17 -4.43
CA TRP A 137 -5.88 -14.37 -4.40
C TRP A 137 -5.31 -14.25 -5.81
N GLU A 138 -5.16 -13.01 -6.29
CA GLU A 138 -4.44 -12.69 -7.51
C GLU A 138 -3.09 -12.11 -7.11
N ASP A 139 -2.00 -12.79 -7.46
CA ASP A 139 -0.65 -12.37 -7.06
C ASP A 139 -0.30 -11.04 -7.77
N PRO A 140 -0.15 -9.92 -7.05
CA PRO A 140 0.18 -8.63 -7.65
C PRO A 140 1.55 -8.63 -8.33
N THR A 141 2.39 -9.64 -8.05
CA THR A 141 3.69 -9.83 -8.69
C THR A 141 3.55 -10.02 -10.20
N ASP A 142 2.51 -10.71 -10.67
CA ASP A 142 2.34 -10.99 -12.10
C ASP A 142 2.18 -9.69 -12.91
N TRP A 143 1.32 -8.79 -12.42
CA TRP A 143 1.14 -7.48 -13.04
C TRP A 143 2.42 -6.63 -13.03
N VAL A 144 3.21 -6.73 -11.95
CA VAL A 144 4.49 -6.01 -11.83
C VAL A 144 5.52 -6.52 -12.82
N LEU A 145 5.60 -7.84 -13.01
CA LEU A 145 6.50 -8.45 -13.98
C LEU A 145 6.08 -8.16 -15.42
N GLU A 146 4.79 -8.14 -15.71
CA GLU A 146 4.25 -7.81 -17.04
C GLU A 146 4.50 -6.35 -17.42
N THR A 147 4.32 -5.43 -16.46
CA THR A 147 4.41 -3.99 -16.71
C THR A 147 5.75 -3.37 -16.32
N TYR A 148 6.77 -4.20 -16.08
CA TYR A 148 8.06 -3.80 -15.54
C TYR A 148 8.72 -2.69 -16.37
N PRO A 149 8.91 -1.47 -15.82
CA PRO A 149 9.30 -0.30 -16.61
C PRO A 149 10.81 -0.21 -16.91
N TRP A 150 11.65 -0.97 -16.20
CA TRP A 150 13.09 -0.93 -16.39
C TRP A 150 13.54 -1.84 -17.54
N PRO A 151 14.55 -1.44 -18.33
CA PRO A 151 15.09 -2.29 -19.39
C PRO A 151 15.69 -3.58 -18.81
N LYS A 152 15.46 -4.71 -19.49
CA LYS A 152 15.96 -6.04 -19.09
C LYS A 152 17.48 -6.10 -19.23
N HIS A 153 18.23 -5.60 -18.25
CA HIS A 153 19.67 -5.80 -18.15
C HIS A 153 19.97 -6.74 -16.98
N GLY A 154 20.28 -8.01 -17.30
CA GLY A 154 21.11 -8.90 -16.50
C GLY A 154 20.64 -9.29 -15.10
N SER A 155 19.99 -10.45 -15.01
CA SER A 155 20.10 -11.49 -13.95
C SER A 155 20.02 -11.17 -12.44
N GLY A 156 19.78 -9.93 -12.00
CA GLY A 156 19.93 -9.54 -10.59
C GLY A 156 18.65 -9.22 -9.81
N THR A 157 17.53 -8.94 -10.48
CA THR A 157 16.31 -8.44 -9.81
C THR A 157 15.20 -9.49 -9.82
N THR A 158 15.31 -10.47 -8.93
CA THR A 158 14.21 -11.40 -8.68
C THR A 158 13.20 -10.70 -7.78
N ILE A 159 12.18 -10.11 -8.38
CA ILE A 159 10.95 -9.73 -7.68
C ILE A 159 10.34 -11.02 -7.14
N MET A 160 10.23 -11.14 -5.83
CA MET A 160 9.69 -12.34 -5.18
C MET A 160 8.17 -12.37 -5.32
N HIS A 161 7.63 -13.56 -5.59
CA HIS A 161 6.19 -13.81 -5.66
C HIS A 161 5.57 -13.92 -4.27
N ILE A 162 4.34 -13.45 -4.14
CA ILE A 162 3.55 -13.59 -2.92
C ILE A 162 2.75 -14.88 -3.06
N ARG A 163 3.37 -16.01 -2.70
CA ARG A 163 2.72 -17.33 -2.77
C ARG A 163 1.74 -17.50 -1.63
N THR A 164 0.54 -17.99 -1.94
CA THR A 164 -0.46 -18.38 -0.94
C THR A 164 -0.07 -19.62 -0.16
N ASP A 165 0.85 -20.45 -0.68
CA ASP A 165 1.35 -21.63 0.03
C ASP A 165 2.08 -21.27 1.34
N ASP A 166 2.63 -20.05 1.44
CA ASP A 166 3.23 -19.53 2.68
C ASP A 166 2.17 -19.13 3.73
N LEU A 167 0.89 -19.09 3.35
CA LEU A 167 -0.25 -18.78 4.23
C LEU A 167 -0.93 -20.05 4.78
N GLU A 168 -0.56 -21.25 4.32
CA GLU A 168 -1.18 -22.51 4.74
C GLU A 168 -0.79 -22.96 6.16
N TYR A 169 0.15 -22.28 6.82
CA TYR A 169 0.48 -22.58 8.21
C TYR A 169 -0.47 -21.84 9.17
N GLU A 170 -1.37 -22.62 9.77
CA GLU A 170 -2.32 -22.29 10.85
C GLU A 170 -3.78 -22.04 10.43
N GLN A 171 -4.35 -22.91 9.60
CA GLN A 171 -5.72 -23.37 9.90
C GLN A 171 -5.62 -24.51 10.92
N GLN A 172 -5.62 -24.19 12.21
CA GLN A 172 -6.02 -25.18 13.22
C GLN A 172 -7.41 -25.68 12.84
N PRO A 173 -7.62 -26.98 12.60
CA PRO A 173 -8.97 -27.49 12.45
C PRO A 173 -9.66 -27.29 13.80
N LEU A 174 -10.75 -26.53 13.83
CA LEU A 174 -11.77 -26.70 14.86
C LEU A 174 -12.27 -28.14 14.74
N THR A 175 -11.64 -29.06 15.47
CA THR A 175 -12.19 -30.40 15.67
C THR A 175 -13.42 -30.27 16.54
N SER A 176 -14.56 -30.09 15.87
CA SER A 176 -15.86 -30.50 16.36
C SER A 176 -15.84 -32.01 16.60
N HIS A 177 -15.58 -32.42 17.84
CA HIS A 177 -16.02 -33.73 18.33
C HIS A 177 -16.86 -33.54 19.58
N LEU A 178 -18.12 -33.21 19.36
CA LEU A 178 -19.20 -33.75 20.18
C LEU A 178 -19.19 -35.27 19.98
N SER A 179 -18.87 -36.02 21.03
CA SER A 179 -19.17 -37.45 21.10
C SER A 179 -19.62 -37.77 22.51
N VAL A 180 -20.94 -37.78 22.65
CA VAL A 180 -21.68 -38.37 23.76
C VAL A 180 -21.28 -39.84 23.88
N THR A 181 -20.81 -40.27 25.06
CA THR A 181 -20.89 -41.68 25.46
C THR A 181 -21.42 -41.82 26.87
N LYS A 182 -22.62 -42.39 26.91
CA LYS A 182 -23.43 -42.80 28.04
C LYS A 182 -22.93 -44.16 28.57
N THR A 183 -22.86 -44.29 29.90
CA THR A 183 -22.95 -45.51 30.75
C THR A 183 -22.00 -46.69 30.52
N ARG A 184 -21.34 -47.15 31.60
CA ARG A 184 -21.63 -48.45 32.27
C ARG A 184 -20.85 -48.61 33.59
N SER A 185 -21.56 -48.97 34.67
CA SER A 185 -21.03 -49.43 35.96
C SER A 185 -20.40 -50.84 35.86
N PRO A 186 -19.70 -51.30 36.91
CA PRO A 186 -20.38 -52.10 37.95
C PRO A 186 -20.37 -51.44 39.33
#